data_AF-A0AAV0CA46-F1
#
_entry.id   AF-A0AAV0CA46-F1
#
_cell.length_a   1.000
_cell.length_b   1.000
_cell.length_c   1.000
_cell.angle_alpha   90.00
_cell.angle_beta   90.00
_cell.angle_gamma   90.00
#
_symmetry.space_group_name_H-M   'P 1'
#
loop_
_entity.id
_entity.type
_entity.pdbx_description
1 polymer ?
#
loop_
_entity_poly.entity_id
_entity_poly.type
_entity_poly.pdbx_seq_one_letter_code
_entity_poly.pdbx_strand_id
1 'polypeptide(L)'
;MKLDADVDIRQVAENTDLYTGAELEGLCREAGIVALREDISATVVCDRHFQTVRQSLKPALTQGEIESYSSFMKKEKEKNPSLCSSSTLESSSYNQSSKTSRHLLMSPALRICIFSVVLYAAAIYAFTPAVLLSKELRST
;
A
#
# COMPACT_ATOMS: atom_id res chain seq x y z
N MET A 1 -8.67 -5.07 0.76
CA MET A 1 -9.54 -5.60 -0.31
C MET A 1 -9.11 -4.98 -1.63
N LYS A 2 -9.43 -5.61 -2.76
CA LYS A 2 -9.16 -5.00 -4.09
C LYS A 2 -10.19 -3.91 -4.37
N LEU A 3 -9.91 -3.03 -5.32
CA LEU A 3 -10.91 -2.10 -5.84
C LEU A 3 -11.60 -2.73 -7.04
N ASP A 4 -12.89 -2.47 -7.18
CA ASP A 4 -13.63 -2.77 -8.41
C ASP A 4 -13.28 -1.75 -9.51
N ALA A 5 -13.65 -2.06 -10.76
CA ALA A 5 -13.39 -1.19 -11.90
C ALA A 5 -14.26 0.08 -11.89
N ASP A 6 -15.34 0.09 -11.10
CA ASP A 6 -16.22 1.24 -10.92
C ASP A 6 -15.63 2.36 -10.04
N VAL A 7 -14.53 2.11 -9.33
CA VAL A 7 -13.90 3.09 -8.42
C VAL A 7 -12.95 4.02 -9.19
N ASP A 8 -13.31 5.30 -9.28
CA ASP A 8 -12.40 6.34 -9.76
C ASP A 8 -11.67 7.03 -8.59
N ILE A 9 -10.39 6.69 -8.41
CA ILE A 9 -9.53 7.26 -7.37
C ILE A 9 -9.33 8.78 -7.52
N ARG A 10 -9.38 9.31 -8.75
CA ARG A 10 -9.27 10.77 -8.95
C ARG A 10 -10.52 11.46 -8.41
N GLN A 11 -11.69 10.91 -8.72
CA GLN A 11 -12.94 11.41 -8.20
C GLN A 11 -13.01 11.28 -6.67
N VAL A 12 -12.51 10.18 -6.09
CA VAL A 12 -12.41 10.05 -4.62
C VAL A 12 -11.52 11.15 -4.04
N ALA A 13 -10.35 11.43 -4.63
CA ALA A 13 -9.45 12.47 -4.18
C ALA A 13 -10.11 13.86 -4.23
N GLU A 14 -10.74 14.21 -5.36
CA GLU A 14 -11.47 15.48 -5.54
C GLU A 14 -12.62 15.66 -4.54
N ASN A 15 -13.19 14.56 -4.04
CA ASN A 15 -14.31 14.58 -3.09
C ASN A 15 -13.87 14.52 -1.61
N THR A 16 -12.57 14.60 -1.33
CA THR A 16 -11.98 14.52 0.01
C THR A 16 -11.22 15.79 0.40
N ASP A 17 -11.69 16.93 -0.08
CA ASP A 17 -11.18 18.22 0.35
C ASP A 17 -11.23 18.36 1.88
N LEU A 18 -10.18 18.96 2.43
CA LEU A 18 -9.99 19.18 3.87
C LEU A 18 -9.84 17.89 4.71
N TYR A 19 -9.73 16.73 4.06
CA TYR A 19 -9.39 15.49 4.75
C TYR A 19 -7.89 15.45 5.04
N THR A 20 -7.56 14.93 6.20
CA THR A 20 -6.20 14.57 6.60
C THR A 20 -5.90 13.11 6.28
N GLY A 21 -4.63 12.70 6.42
CA GLY A 21 -4.24 11.30 6.23
C GLY A 21 -5.02 10.32 7.13
N ALA A 22 -5.40 10.74 8.33
CA ALA A 22 -6.17 9.91 9.26
C ALA A 22 -7.60 9.64 8.75
N GLU A 23 -8.23 10.62 8.12
CA GLU A 23 -9.57 10.46 7.57
C GLU A 23 -9.57 9.69 6.26
N LEU A 24 -8.52 9.86 5.44
CA LEU A 24 -8.32 9.05 4.25
C LEU A 24 -8.08 7.58 4.61
N GLU A 25 -7.31 7.31 5.66
CA GLU A 25 -7.15 5.96 6.22
C GLU A 25 -8.51 5.41 6.69
N GLY A 26 -9.24 6.20 7.48
CA GLY A 26 -10.57 5.85 7.97
C GLY A 26 -11.55 5.56 6.83
N LEU A 27 -11.57 6.40 5.80
CA LEU A 27 -12.39 6.24 4.60
C LEU A 27 -12.11 4.89 3.91
N CYS A 28 -10.84 4.58 3.67
CA CYS A 28 -10.45 3.33 3.01
C CYS A 28 -10.77 2.11 3.86
N ARG A 29 -10.50 2.18 5.16
CA ARG A 29 -10.74 1.09 6.11
C ARG A 29 -12.23 0.80 6.23
N GLU A 30 -13.04 1.83 6.41
CA GLU A 30 -14.48 1.66 6.55
C GLU A 30 -15.16 1.28 5.24
N ALA A 31 -14.66 1.72 4.08
CA ALA A 31 -15.21 1.27 2.79
C ALA A 31 -15.08 -0.25 2.64
N GLY A 32 -13.96 -0.82 3.08
CA GLY A 32 -13.78 -2.28 3.15
C GLY A 32 -14.73 -2.96 4.15
N ILE A 33 -14.96 -2.35 5.31
CA ILE A 33 -15.92 -2.89 6.30
C ILE A 33 -17.36 -2.82 5.77
N VAL A 34 -17.74 -1.75 5.07
CA VAL A 34 -19.04 -1.62 4.42
C VAL A 34 -19.21 -2.71 3.35
N ALA A 35 -18.18 -2.97 2.54
CA ALA A 35 -18.20 -4.07 1.58
C ALA A 35 -18.44 -5.43 2.25
N LEU A 36 -17.73 -5.71 3.35
CA LEU A 36 -17.89 -6.95 4.12
C LEU A 36 -19.24 -7.06 4.84
N ARG A 37 -19.86 -5.93 5.20
CA ARG A 37 -21.20 -5.90 5.80
C ARG A 37 -22.29 -6.16 4.76
N GLU A 38 -22.08 -5.73 3.51
CA GLU A 38 -22.97 -6.03 2.39
C GLU A 38 -22.88 -7.52 2.00
N ASP A 39 -21.66 -8.05 1.90
CA ASP A 39 -21.38 -9.45 1.63
C ASP A 39 -20.11 -9.90 2.36
N ILE A 40 -20.24 -10.87 3.26
CA ILE A 40 -19.11 -11.40 4.05
C ILE A 40 -18.03 -12.06 3.18
N SER A 41 -18.39 -12.48 1.97
CA SER A 41 -17.47 -13.08 1.00
C SER A 41 -16.87 -12.06 0.01
N ALA A 42 -17.16 -10.77 0.18
CA ALA A 42 -16.66 -9.72 -0.68
C ALA A 42 -15.12 -9.71 -0.73
N THR A 43 -14.58 -9.63 -1.94
CA THR A 43 -13.13 -9.51 -2.19
C THR A 43 -12.74 -8.15 -2.79
N VAL A 44 -13.73 -7.38 -3.22
CA VAL A 44 -13.61 -6.08 -3.87
C VAL A 44 -14.41 -5.02 -3.12
N VAL A 45 -13.99 -3.77 -3.24
CA VAL A 45 -14.68 -2.57 -2.77
C VAL A 45 -15.12 -1.77 -4.00
N CYS A 46 -16.40 -1.43 -4.05
CA CYS A 46 -17.03 -0.67 -5.13
C CYS A 46 -17.21 0.80 -4.73
N ASP A 47 -17.48 1.67 -5.70
CA ASP A 47 -17.64 3.11 -5.46
C ASP A 47 -18.76 3.41 -4.44
N ARG A 48 -19.87 2.65 -4.49
CA ARG A 48 -20.97 2.75 -3.52
C ARG A 48 -20.53 2.62 -2.05
N HIS A 49 -19.48 1.84 -1.78
CA HIS A 49 -18.96 1.66 -0.42
C HIS A 49 -18.25 2.92 0.06
N PHE A 50 -17.47 3.57 -0.80
CA PHE A 50 -16.87 4.88 -0.52
C PHE A 50 -17.95 5.95 -0.30
N GLN A 51 -18.96 5.99 -1.17
CA GLN A 51 -20.07 6.94 -1.04
C GLN A 51 -20.80 6.78 0.30
N THR A 52 -21.05 5.54 0.73
CA THR A 52 -21.71 5.22 2.01
C THR A 52 -20.91 5.78 3.20
N VAL A 53 -19.59 5.55 3.21
CA VAL A 53 -18.73 6.02 4.31
C VAL A 53 -18.63 7.55 4.30
N ARG A 54 -18.52 8.17 3.12
CA ARG A 54 -18.36 9.62 2.97
C ARG A 54 -19.55 10.42 3.50
N GLN A 55 -20.76 9.86 3.50
CA GLN A 55 -21.93 10.49 4.12
C GLN A 55 -21.78 10.64 5.65
N SER A 56 -20.95 9.80 6.28
CA SER A 56 -20.75 9.76 7.72
C SER A 56 -19.46 10.43 8.19
N LEU A 57 -18.42 10.44 7.34
CA LEU A 57 -17.15 11.08 7.65
C LEU A 57 -17.20 12.58 7.44
N LYS A 58 -16.69 13.32 8.43
CA LYS A 58 -16.57 14.79 8.39
C LYS A 58 -15.11 15.17 8.24
N PRO A 59 -14.77 16.16 7.40
CA PRO A 59 -13.42 16.73 7.31
C PRO A 59 -12.86 17.10 8.69
N ALA A 60 -11.57 16.83 8.94
CA ALA A 60 -10.89 17.21 10.17
C ALA A 60 -10.36 18.64 10.11
N LEU A 61 -10.19 19.21 8.90
CA LEU A 61 -9.75 20.58 8.72
C LEU A 61 -10.91 21.47 8.30
N THR A 62 -10.80 22.73 8.70
CA THR A 62 -11.59 23.84 8.17
C THR A 62 -10.69 24.77 7.37
N GLN A 63 -11.30 25.52 6.44
CA GLN A 63 -10.57 26.51 5.65
C GLN A 63 -9.92 27.59 6.54
N GLY A 64 -10.59 27.99 7.62
CA GLY A 64 -10.06 28.99 8.57
C GLY A 64 -8.82 28.51 9.32
N GLU A 65 -8.73 27.22 9.65
CA GLU A 65 -7.53 26.64 10.28
C GLU A 65 -6.34 26.64 9.33
N ILE A 66 -6.57 26.27 8.06
CA ILE A 66 -5.54 26.28 7.01
C ILE A 66 -5.03 27.71 6.79
N GLU A 67 -5.94 28.68 6.67
CA GLU A 67 -5.59 30.09 6.48
C GLU A 67 -4.81 30.65 7.68
N SER A 68 -5.29 30.38 8.90
CA SER A 68 -4.62 30.79 10.13
C SER A 68 -3.18 30.26 10.18
N TYR A 69 -3.00 28.96 9.95
CA TYR A 69 -1.68 28.31 9.94
C TYR A 69 -0.76 28.86 8.84
N SER A 70 -1.28 29.04 7.62
CA SER A 70 -0.51 29.59 6.50
C SER A 70 -0.01 31.02 6.77
N SER A 71 -0.85 31.85 7.40
CA SER A 71 -0.50 33.22 7.77
C SER A 71 0.58 33.27 8.86
N PHE A 72 0.53 32.36 9.82
CA PHE A 72 1.56 32.17 10.84
C PHE A 72 2.89 31.78 10.19
N MET A 73 2.91 30.77 9.32
CA MET A 73 4.14 30.32 8.65
C MET A 73 4.78 31.41 7.79
N LYS A 74 3.97 32.21 7.09
CA LYS A 74 4.47 33.33 6.29
C LYS A 74 5.17 34.38 7.15
N LYS A 75 4.57 34.77 8.27
CA LYS A 75 5.15 35.74 9.22
C LYS A 75 6.47 35.23 9.82
N GLU A 76 6.56 33.94 10.12
CA GLU A 76 7.80 33.34 10.64
C GLU A 76 8.92 33.34 9.60
N LYS A 77 8.60 33.04 8.33
CA LYS A 77 9.56 33.08 7.23
C LYS A 77 10.11 34.49 6.97
N GLU A 78 9.27 35.51 7.08
CA GLU A 78 9.67 36.92 6.94
C GLU A 78 10.63 37.35 8.08
N LYS A 79 10.44 36.82 9.30
CA LYS A 79 11.33 37.09 10.44
C LYS A 79 12.63 36.29 10.42
N ASN A 80 12.64 35.08 9.84
CA ASN A 80 13.81 34.22 9.76
C ASN A 80 13.99 33.64 8.35
N PRO A 81 14.69 34.36 7.45
CA PRO A 81 14.86 33.96 6.04
C PRO A 81 15.59 32.64 5.83
N SER A 82 16.32 32.14 6.84
CA SER A 82 17.03 30.86 6.77
C SER A 82 16.10 29.64 6.93
N LEU A 83 14.85 29.86 7.34
CA LEU A 83 13.86 28.80 7.53
C LEU A 83 13.19 28.49 6.19
N CYS A 84 13.87 27.76 5.30
CA CYS A 84 13.24 27.27 4.08
C CYS A 84 13.82 25.95 3.59
N SER A 85 13.07 24.87 3.78
CA SER A 85 12.80 23.89 2.71
C SER A 85 11.96 22.74 3.26
N SER A 86 10.65 22.76 3.00
CA SER A 86 9.85 21.62 2.54
C SER A 86 8.38 22.02 2.50
N SER A 87 7.67 21.51 1.48
CA SER A 87 6.26 21.73 1.12
C SER A 87 5.91 23.05 0.39
N THR A 88 6.58 23.31 -0.73
CA THR A 88 5.88 23.92 -1.87
C THR A 88 4.76 22.96 -2.27
N LEU A 89 3.50 23.36 -2.09
CA LEU A 89 2.36 22.82 -2.83
C LEU A 89 2.52 23.27 -4.29
N GLU A 90 3.42 22.63 -5.03
CA GLU A 90 3.36 22.70 -6.48
C GLU A 90 2.26 21.76 -6.94
N SER A 91 1.14 22.34 -7.33
CA SER A 91 0.20 21.74 -8.26
C SER A 91 0.95 21.37 -9.54
N SER A 92 1.39 20.13 -9.67
CA SER A 92 2.01 19.65 -10.90
C SER A 92 1.64 18.21 -11.21
N SER A 93 0.74 18.11 -12.18
CA SER A 93 0.59 17.06 -13.20
C SER A 93 0.92 15.62 -12.81
N TYR A 94 -0.12 14.78 -12.78
CA TYR A 94 -0.01 13.34 -13.02
C TYR A 94 0.88 13.08 -14.24
N ASN A 95 1.90 12.23 -14.10
CA ASN A 95 2.35 11.43 -15.23
C ASN A 95 2.90 10.07 -14.79
N GLN A 96 2.68 9.15 -15.70
CA GLN A 96 2.53 7.73 -15.56
C GLN A 96 3.88 7.00 -15.65
N SER A 97 3.92 5.79 -15.07
CA SER A 97 4.79 4.68 -15.49
C SER A 97 6.31 4.83 -15.29
N SER A 98 6.87 3.99 -14.42
CA SER A 98 7.98 3.12 -14.84
C SER A 98 8.18 1.95 -13.89
N LYS A 99 8.36 0.78 -14.50
CA LYS A 99 8.77 -0.48 -13.89
C LYS A 99 10.15 -0.27 -13.22
N THR A 100 10.22 -0.24 -11.90
CA THR A 100 11.51 -0.29 -11.19
C THR A 100 11.74 -1.69 -10.66
N SER A 101 12.44 -2.47 -11.47
CA SER A 101 13.10 -3.72 -11.09
C SER A 101 13.97 -3.46 -9.86
N ARG A 102 13.47 -3.82 -8.68
CA ARG A 102 14.26 -3.79 -7.45
C ARG A 102 15.18 -5.00 -7.48
N HIS A 103 16.38 -4.80 -8.00
CA HIS A 103 17.52 -5.66 -7.72
C HIS A 103 17.79 -5.56 -6.21
N LEU A 104 17.07 -6.36 -5.42
CA LEU A 104 17.27 -6.48 -3.98
C LEU A 104 18.66 -7.07 -3.76
N LEU A 105 19.61 -6.22 -3.36
CA LEU A 105 20.84 -6.64 -2.70
C LEU A 105 20.45 -7.35 -1.40
N MET A 106 20.15 -8.64 -1.51
CA MET A 106 19.98 -9.53 -0.37
C MET A 106 21.33 -9.60 0.36
N SER A 107 21.32 -9.30 1.65
CA SER A 107 22.48 -9.40 2.54
C SER A 107 23.18 -10.76 2.38
N PRO A 108 24.53 -10.82 2.53
CA PRO A 108 25.29 -12.05 2.28
C PRO A 108 24.81 -13.25 3.12
N ALA A 109 24.27 -12.99 4.32
CA ALA A 109 23.68 -14.02 5.18
C ALA A 109 22.45 -14.72 4.55
N LEU A 110 21.59 -13.97 3.85
CA LEU A 110 20.38 -14.54 3.24
C LEU A 110 20.70 -15.33 1.98
N ARG A 111 21.76 -14.96 1.25
CA ARG A 111 22.27 -15.75 0.12
C ARG A 111 22.76 -17.12 0.58
N ILE A 112 23.54 -17.18 1.66
CA ILE A 112 24.06 -18.45 2.22
C ILE A 112 22.90 -19.37 2.62
N CYS A 113 21.83 -18.81 3.21
CA CYS A 113 20.65 -19.56 3.62
C CYS A 113 19.87 -20.16 2.42
N ILE A 114 19.75 -19.41 1.32
CA ILE A 114 19.08 -19.92 0.12
C ILE A 114 19.94 -21.00 -0.56
N PHE A 115 21.25 -20.78 -0.68
CA PHE A 115 22.15 -21.78 -1.25
C PHE A 115 22.19 -23.08 -0.44
N SER A 116 22.12 -23.02 0.89
CA SER A 116 22.09 -24.23 1.74
C SER A 116 20.80 -25.04 1.56
N VAL A 117 19.64 -24.39 1.48
CA VAL A 117 18.35 -25.06 1.25
C VAL A 117 18.30 -25.72 -0.13
N VAL A 118 18.79 -25.03 -1.16
CA VAL A 118 18.84 -25.59 -2.52
C VAL A 118 19.82 -26.77 -2.61
N LEU A 119 21.00 -26.68 -1.99
CA LEU A 119 21.95 -27.79 -1.93
C LEU A 119 21.40 -28.99 -1.17
N TYR A 120 20.71 -28.76 -0.05
CA TYR A 120 20.08 -29.83 0.73
C TYR A 120 18.99 -30.55 -0.06
N ALA A 121 18.12 -29.81 -0.77
CA ALA A 121 17.10 -30.40 -1.63
C ALA A 121 17.72 -31.20 -2.79
N ALA A 122 18.78 -30.68 -3.42
CA ALA A 122 19.49 -31.38 -4.49
C ALA A 122 20.18 -32.66 -3.99
N ALA A 123 20.78 -32.64 -2.79
CA ALA A 123 21.38 -33.81 -2.17
C ALA A 123 20.33 -34.89 -1.86
N ILE A 124 19.18 -34.51 -1.33
CA ILE A 124 18.05 -35.45 -1.14
C ILE A 124 17.63 -36.04 -2.49
N TYR A 125 17.46 -35.22 -3.52
CA TYR A 125 17.00 -35.67 -4.83
C TYR A 125 18.01 -36.55 -5.56
N ALA A 126 19.31 -36.32 -5.35
CA ALA A 126 20.39 -37.12 -5.92
C ALA A 126 20.65 -38.42 -5.15
N PHE A 127 20.34 -38.47 -3.85
CA PHE A 127 20.55 -39.66 -3.01
C PHE A 127 19.32 -40.59 -2.94
N THR A 128 18.13 -40.09 -3.28
CA THR A 128 16.89 -40.88 -3.31
C THR A 128 16.62 -41.79 -4.52
N PRO A 129 17.28 -41.72 -5.70
CA PRO A 129 17.02 -42.70 -6.76
C PRO A 129 17.59 -44.08 -6.41
N ALA A 130 18.48 -44.19 -5.41
CA ALA A 130 19.06 -45.48 -4.99
C ALA A 130 18.17 -46.28 -4.02
N VAL A 131 17.27 -45.63 -3.27
CA VAL A 131 16.42 -46.31 -2.26
C VAL A 131 15.11 -46.83 -2.86
N LEU A 132 14.69 -46.32 -4.02
CA LEU A 132 13.45 -46.76 -4.68
C LEU A 132 13.60 -48.03 -5.54
N LEU A 133 14.82 -48.43 -5.92
CA LEU A 133 15.03 -49.66 -6.69
C LEU A 133 15.12 -50.94 -5.84
N SER A 134 15.39 -50.83 -4.53
CA SER A 134 15.47 -51.99 -3.63
C SER A 134 14.11 -52.42 -3.04
N LYS A 135 13.08 -51.56 -3.15
CA LYS A 135 11.72 -51.90 -2.70
C LYS A 135 10.93 -52.71 -3.74
N GLU A 136 11.23 -52.55 -5.02
CA GLU A 136 10.48 -53.25 -6.07
C GLU A 136 10.93 -54.69 -6.34
N LEU A 137 12.15 -55.07 -5.94
CA LEU A 137 12.66 -56.44 -6.05
C LEU A 137 12.35 -57.33 -4.84
N ARG A 138 11.60 -56.83 -3.84
CA ARG A 138 11.15 -57.63 -2.68
C ARG A 138 9.64 -57.95 -2.73
N SER A 139 8.93 -57.50 -3.76
CA SER A 139 7.49 -57.74 -3.97
C SER A 139 7.20 -58.64 -5.18
N THR A 140 8.07 -59.61 -5.47
CA THR A 140 7.78 -60.77 -6.33
C THR A 140 8.29 -62.04 -5.69
#